data_AF-A0A928QZF6-F1
#
_entry.id   AF-A0A928QZF6-F1
#
_cell.length_a   1.000
_cell.length_b   1.000
_cell.length_c   1.000
_cell.angle_alpha   90.00
_cell.angle_beta   90.00
_cell.angle_gamma   90.00
#
_symmetry.space_group_name_H-M   'P 1'
#
loop_
_entity.id
_entity.type
_entity.pdbx_description
1 polymer ?
#
loop_
_entity_poly.entity_id
_entity_poly.type
_entity_poly.pdbx_seq_one_letter_code
_entity_poly.pdbx_strand_id
1 'polypeptide(L)'
;MKQLSDLRIVYPVSPDKRTDYIPQPKRSKPVTDPVQLPMALNAKQVAAVLGISRAGAYNLMRSEGFPTLFIGKRMVVPKDRLMDWMNTQIKM
;
A
#
# COMPACT_ATOMS: atom_id res chain seq x y z
N MET A 1 -42.80 -3.93 0.68
CA MET A 1 -41.66 -3.63 1.57
C MET A 1 -41.21 -4.93 2.22
N LYS A 2 -40.11 -5.52 1.74
CA LYS A 2 -39.46 -6.68 2.36
C LYS A 2 -38.08 -6.20 2.81
N GLN A 3 -37.82 -6.33 4.10
CA GLN A 3 -36.63 -5.83 4.78
C GLN A 3 -35.38 -6.53 4.24
N LEU A 4 -34.40 -5.76 3.77
CA LEU A 4 -33.21 -6.24 3.05
C LEU A 4 -32.13 -6.86 3.96
N SER A 5 -32.48 -7.35 5.16
CA SER A 5 -31.53 -7.86 6.16
C SER A 5 -31.38 -9.39 6.17
N ASP A 6 -32.06 -10.11 5.28
CA ASP A 6 -32.18 -11.59 5.37
C ASP A 6 -31.61 -12.35 4.16
N LEU A 7 -30.69 -11.73 3.41
CA LEU A 7 -29.95 -12.44 2.36
C LEU A 7 -28.81 -13.28 2.98
N ARG A 8 -29.18 -14.26 3.81
CA ARG A 8 -28.28 -15.36 4.17
C ARG A 8 -28.08 -16.21 2.92
N ILE A 9 -27.00 -15.94 2.19
CA ILE A 9 -26.53 -16.84 1.15
C ILE A 9 -26.08 -18.14 1.82
N VAL A 10 -26.97 -19.12 1.90
CA VAL A 10 -26.61 -20.51 2.25
C VAL A 10 -26.07 -21.14 0.98
N TYR A 11 -24.75 -21.12 0.77
CA TYR A 11 -24.14 -21.93 -0.28
C TYR A 11 -24.22 -23.42 0.11
N PRO A 12 -24.55 -24.34 -0.82
CA PRO A 12 -24.49 -25.77 -0.54
C PRO A 12 -23.03 -26.18 -0.29
N VAL A 13 -22.75 -26.69 0.90
CA VAL A 13 -21.41 -27.14 1.30
C VAL A 13 -21.17 -28.52 0.68
N SER A 14 -20.32 -28.57 -0.35
CA SER A 14 -19.93 -29.81 -1.03
C SER A 14 -19.10 -30.69 -0.06
N PRO A 15 -19.45 -31.97 0.17
CA PRO A 15 -18.85 -32.77 1.21
C PRO A 15 -17.64 -33.53 0.67
N ASP A 16 -16.62 -32.83 0.17
CA ASP A 16 -15.32 -33.46 0.01
C ASP A 16 -14.21 -32.41 -0.01
N LYS A 17 -13.14 -32.69 0.73
CA LYS A 17 -11.94 -31.88 1.02
C LYS A 17 -12.05 -30.92 2.21
N ARG A 18 -11.88 -31.53 3.39
CA ARG A 18 -11.10 -31.08 4.56
C ARG A 18 -10.36 -29.73 4.40
N THR A 19 -11.11 -28.63 4.50
CA THR A 19 -10.82 -27.39 5.24
C THR A 19 -11.89 -26.36 4.86
N ASP A 20 -12.57 -25.89 5.89
CA ASP A 20 -13.28 -24.65 6.17
C ASP A 20 -12.75 -23.35 5.52
N TYR A 21 -12.26 -23.40 4.28
CA TYR A 21 -11.77 -22.24 3.55
C TYR A 21 -12.93 -21.31 3.19
N ILE A 22 -13.14 -20.28 4.02
CA ILE A 22 -13.83 -19.07 3.63
C ILE A 22 -12.83 -18.25 2.81
N PRO A 23 -13.00 -18.09 1.48
CA PRO A 23 -12.14 -17.20 0.71
C PRO A 23 -12.25 -15.81 1.31
N GLN A 24 -11.14 -15.31 1.88
CA GLN A 24 -11.11 -13.92 2.30
C GLN A 24 -11.36 -13.05 1.07
N PRO A 25 -12.28 -12.06 1.12
CA PRO A 25 -12.45 -11.14 0.01
C PRO A 25 -11.09 -10.53 -0.27
N LYS A 26 -10.60 -10.70 -1.50
CA LYS A 26 -9.36 -10.05 -1.94
C LYS A 26 -9.59 -8.57 -1.68
N ARG A 27 -8.91 -7.99 -0.67
CA ARG A 27 -9.00 -6.56 -0.36
C ARG A 27 -8.84 -5.81 -1.68
N SER A 28 -9.94 -5.25 -2.18
CA SER A 28 -9.89 -4.36 -3.32
C SER A 28 -8.95 -3.24 -2.90
N LYS A 29 -7.85 -3.09 -3.63
CA LYS A 29 -6.93 -1.96 -3.39
C LYS A 29 -7.80 -0.72 -3.49
N PRO A 30 -7.80 0.20 -2.50
CA PRO A 30 -8.51 1.46 -2.66
C PRO A 30 -8.02 2.07 -3.97
N VAL A 31 -8.97 2.38 -4.87
CA VAL A 31 -8.69 3.11 -6.09
C VAL A 31 -8.16 4.46 -5.63
N THR A 32 -6.84 4.60 -5.64
CA THR A 32 -6.17 5.84 -5.32
C THR A 32 -6.15 6.62 -6.61
N ASP A 33 -6.86 7.74 -6.67
CA ASP A 33 -6.76 8.66 -7.79
C ASP A 33 -5.28 9.03 -8.00
N PRO A 34 -4.73 8.88 -9.21
CA PRO A 34 -3.29 9.01 -9.48
C PRO A 34 -2.73 10.40 -9.18
N VAL A 35 -3.58 11.39 -8.91
CA VAL A 35 -3.22 12.80 -8.73
C VAL A 35 -3.07 13.17 -7.24
N GLN A 36 -3.66 12.41 -6.32
CA GLN A 36 -3.62 12.75 -4.89
C GLN A 36 -2.57 11.90 -4.15
N LEU A 37 -1.34 12.42 -4.10
CA LEU A 37 -0.28 11.84 -3.28
C LEU A 37 -0.69 11.91 -1.80
N PRO A 38 -0.76 10.78 -1.08
CA PRO A 38 -1.04 10.80 0.35
C PRO A 38 0.07 11.54 1.11
N MET A 39 -0.28 12.06 2.29
CA MET A 39 0.63 12.78 3.19
C MET A 39 1.96 12.03 3.43
N ALA A 40 1.90 10.69 3.45
CA ALA A 40 3.07 9.83 3.54
C ALA A 40 3.01 8.72 2.49
N LEU A 41 4.19 8.42 1.92
CA LEU A 41 4.40 7.51 0.81
C LEU A 41 4.96 6.19 1.32
N ASN A 42 4.44 5.08 0.81
CA ASN A 42 5.06 3.76 1.00
C ASN A 42 6.11 3.48 -0.08
N ALA A 43 6.90 2.41 0.09
CA ALA A 43 7.95 2.03 -0.88
C ALA A 43 7.46 1.86 -2.32
N LYS A 44 6.22 1.41 -2.53
CA LYS A 44 5.64 1.29 -3.88
C LYS A 44 5.39 2.68 -4.49
N GLN A 45 4.92 3.63 -3.70
CA GLN A 45 4.67 4.99 -4.15
C GLN A 45 5.97 5.74 -4.39
N VAL A 46 6.96 5.60 -3.50
CA VAL A 46 8.30 6.16 -3.70
C VAL A 46 8.92 5.63 -5.01
N ALA A 47 8.81 4.33 -5.27
CA ALA A 47 9.26 3.74 -6.52
C ALA A 47 8.58 4.36 -7.75
N ALA A 48 7.26 4.59 -7.69
CA ALA A 48 6.52 5.22 -8.77
C ALA A 48 6.89 6.70 -8.98
N VAL A 49 7.07 7.46 -7.90
CA VAL A 49 7.44 8.88 -7.94
C VAL A 49 8.85 9.07 -8.50
N LEU A 50 9.81 8.26 -8.07
CA LEU A 50 11.21 8.35 -8.50
C LEU A 50 11.50 7.61 -9.82
N GLY A 51 10.53 6.86 -10.36
CA GLY A 51 10.72 6.07 -11.58
C GLY A 51 11.70 4.89 -11.43
N ILE A 52 11.87 4.36 -10.21
CA ILE A 52 12.80 3.27 -9.91
C ILE A 52 12.08 1.95 -9.60
N SER A 53 12.83 0.84 -9.56
CA SER A 53 12.28 -0.45 -9.16
C SER A 53 11.83 -0.44 -7.68
N ARG A 54 10.85 -1.29 -7.32
CA ARG A 54 10.41 -1.45 -5.92
C ARG A 54 11.56 -1.85 -4.99
N ALA A 55 12.46 -2.71 -5.47
CA ALA A 55 13.64 -3.12 -4.71
C ALA A 55 14.60 -1.95 -4.50
N GLY A 56 14.82 -1.13 -5.54
CA GLY A 56 15.61 0.10 -5.46
C GLY A 56 15.04 1.07 -4.43
N ALA A 57 13.72 1.30 -4.45
CA ALA A 57 13.07 2.14 -3.44
C ALA A 57 13.20 1.58 -2.02
N TYR A 58 13.11 0.26 -1.83
CA TYR A 58 13.30 -0.36 -0.53
C TYR A 58 14.73 -0.22 0.03
N ASN A 59 15.73 -0.32 -0.84
CA ASN A 59 17.12 -0.10 -0.47
C ASN A 59 17.35 1.37 -0.15
N LEU A 60 16.87 2.27 -1.01
CA LEU A 60 16.98 3.72 -0.82
C LEU A 60 16.33 4.18 0.49
N MET A 61 15.14 3.67 0.82
CA MET A 61 14.47 4.00 2.07
C MET A 61 15.21 3.47 3.31
N ARG A 62 16.13 2.50 3.16
CA ARG A 62 17.00 2.02 4.23
C ARG A 62 18.37 2.72 4.24
N SER A 63 18.69 3.46 3.19
CA SER A 63 19.95 4.18 3.11
C SER A 63 19.97 5.33 4.11
N GLU A 64 21.14 5.55 4.70
CA GLU A 64 21.37 6.71 5.55
C GLU A 64 21.25 7.99 4.71
N GLY A 65 20.62 9.03 5.29
CA GLY A 65 20.38 10.31 4.61
C GLY A 65 19.10 10.37 3.77
N PHE A 66 18.35 9.28 3.64
CA PHE A 66 17.02 9.32 3.01
C PHE A 66 15.91 9.61 4.06
N PRO A 67 14.89 10.43 3.74
CA PRO A 67 13.86 10.86 4.69
C PRO A 67 12.81 9.78 5.01
N THR A 68 13.22 8.65 5.56
CA THR A 68 12.32 7.57 5.99
C THR A 68 11.91 7.74 7.44
N LEU A 69 10.60 7.69 7.68
CA LEU A 69 10.00 7.51 9.00
C LEU A 69 9.68 6.03 9.24
N PHE A 70 10.11 5.51 10.38
CA PHE A 70 9.84 4.14 10.82
C PHE A 70 8.69 4.13 11.83
N ILE A 71 7.59 3.46 11.48
CA ILE A 71 6.46 3.21 12.38
C ILE A 71 6.45 1.71 12.67
N GLY A 72 7.16 1.32 13.73
CA GLY A 72 7.47 -0.08 14.03
C GLY A 72 8.23 -0.73 12.86
N LYS A 73 7.64 -1.74 12.23
CA LYS A 73 8.21 -2.44 11.05
C LYS A 73 7.90 -1.78 9.71
N ARG A 74 7.07 -0.72 9.70
CA ARG A 74 6.64 -0.04 8.46
C ARG A 74 7.55 1.14 8.17
N MET A 75 7.91 1.28 6.90
CA MET A 75 8.69 2.40 6.39
C MET A 75 7.77 3.30 5.58
N VAL A 76 7.69 4.56 5.96
CA VAL A 76 6.89 5.58 5.28
C VAL A 76 7.73 6.83 5.06
N VAL A 77 7.43 7.57 4.01
CA VAL A 77 8.20 8.75 3.60
C VAL A 77 7.25 9.92 3.53
N PRO A 78 7.34 10.90 4.45
CA PRO A 78 6.53 12.11 4.37
C PRO A 78 6.77 12.83 3.05
N LYS A 79 5.71 13.32 2.42
CA LYS A 79 5.79 13.98 1.11
C LYS A 79 6.73 15.19 1.14
N ASP A 80 6.61 16.05 2.15
CA ASP A 80 7.38 17.29 2.24
C ASP A 80 8.89 16.99 2.35
N ARG A 81 9.24 15.99 3.17
CA ARG A 81 10.64 15.57 3.34
C ARG A 81 11.23 14.94 2.08
N LEU A 82 10.41 14.20 1.31
CA LEU A 82 10.85 13.68 0.02
C LEU A 82 11.20 14.82 -0.94
N MET A 83 10.41 15.88 -0.99
CA MET A 83 10.67 17.05 -1.84
C MET A 83 11.95 17.77 -1.43
N ASP A 84 12.15 18.01 -0.13
CA ASP A 84 13.39 18.60 0.40
C ASP A 84 14.62 17.78 0.00
N TRP A 85 14.52 16.46 0.14
CA TRP A 85 15.59 15.54 -0.25
C TRP A 85 15.86 15.59 -1.75
N MET A 86 14.82 15.59 -2.60
CA MET A 86 14.97 15.70 -4.05
C MET A 86 15.67 17.00 -4.44
N ASN A 87 15.28 18.13 -3.84
CA ASN A 87 15.94 19.42 -4.04
C ASN A 87 17.43 19.38 -3.64
N THR A 88 17.78 18.60 -2.62
CA THR A 88 19.18 18.40 -2.20
C THR A 88 19.98 17.55 -3.19
N GLN A 89 19.33 16.60 -3.89
CA GLN A 89 19.99 15.77 -4.91
C GLN A 89 20.21 16.53 -6.23
N ILE A 90 19.38 17.52 -6.53
CA ILE A 90 19.56 18.39 -7.69
C ILE A 90 20.68 19.39 -7.37
N LYS A 91 21.92 19.01 -7.65
CA LYS A 91 23.06 19.94 -7.68
C LYS A 91 22.88 20.90 -8.85
N MET A 92 22.73 22.18 -8.56
CA MET A 92 23.00 23.27 -9.51
C MET A 92 24.51 23.49 -9.64
#